data_AF-A0A7D9HYM9-F1
#
_entry.id   AF-A0A7D9HYM9-F1
#
_cell.length_a   1.000
_cell.length_b   1.000
_cell.length_c   1.000
_cell.angle_alpha   90.00
_cell.angle_beta   90.00
_cell.angle_gamma   90.00
#
_symmetry.space_group_name_H-M   'P 1'
#
loop_
_entity.id
_entity.type
_entity.pdbx_description
1 polymer ?
#
loop_
_entity_poly.entity_id
_entity_poly.type
_entity_poly.pdbx_seq_one_letter_code
_entity_poly.pdbx_strand_id
1 'polypeptide(L)'
;MVDKVNAELKRRFDEKNIVMMQGVTSLCPSSSSFLDEDSLVAFAKLFNVNTDCLRCEIATFHHLLKRKDKEDHPKGLLQMLSYLETLKEAFSELHRIVLIACTLPVSSAECERNFSSMKLIKNELRSVMKQERLDSLMMLGIHRERGEKLDLDNVVDSYIKYVSMYSLISTLIRITTKKFA
;
A
#
# COMPACT_ATOMS: atom_id res chain seq x y z
N MET A 1 11.07 -11.52 -26.97
CA MET A 1 11.00 -11.75 -25.50
C MET A 1 11.94 -10.80 -24.76
N VAL A 2 13.20 -10.67 -25.21
CA VAL A 2 14.19 -9.74 -24.64
C VAL A 2 13.76 -8.27 -24.74
N ASP A 3 13.17 -7.83 -25.86
CA ASP A 3 12.75 -6.42 -26.01
C ASP A 3 11.62 -6.01 -25.06
N LYS A 4 10.72 -6.95 -24.74
CA LYS A 4 9.63 -6.72 -23.78
C LYS A 4 10.15 -6.65 -22.35
N VAL A 5 11.13 -7.49 -22.01
CA VAL A 5 11.83 -7.42 -20.72
C VAL A 5 12.61 -6.13 -20.61
N ASN A 6 13.33 -5.72 -21.66
CA ASN A 6 14.12 -4.49 -21.66
C ASN A 6 13.24 -3.23 -21.60
N ALA A 7 12.08 -3.24 -22.27
CA ALA A 7 11.08 -2.17 -22.17
C ALA A 7 10.50 -2.07 -20.76
N GLU A 8 10.16 -3.19 -20.13
CA GLU A 8 9.69 -3.19 -18.73
C GLU A 8 10.79 -2.80 -17.75
N LEU A 9 12.06 -3.17 -18.01
CA LEU A 9 13.19 -2.76 -17.18
C LEU A 9 13.36 -1.24 -17.24
N LYS A 10 13.37 -0.67 -18.45
CA LYS A 10 13.45 0.79 -18.63
C LYS A 10 12.25 1.52 -18.03
N ARG A 11 11.05 0.95 -18.11
CA ARG A 11 9.85 1.51 -17.47
C ARG A 11 9.91 1.44 -15.94
N ARG A 12 10.49 0.37 -15.38
CA ARG A 12 10.61 0.16 -13.92
C ARG A 12 11.73 0.99 -13.31
N PHE A 13 12.87 1.11 -13.97
CA PHE A 13 14.01 1.94 -13.56
C PHE A 13 14.01 3.29 -14.28
N ASP A 14 12.82 3.84 -14.53
CA ASP A 14 12.70 5.21 -15.03
C ASP A 14 13.33 6.19 -14.02
N GLU A 15 13.80 7.33 -14.50
CA GLU A 15 14.55 8.30 -13.69
C GLU A 15 13.80 8.69 -12.40
N LYS A 16 12.48 8.79 -12.48
CA LYS A 16 11.60 9.07 -11.33
C LYS A 16 11.60 7.96 -10.28
N ASN A 17 11.60 6.69 -10.70
CA ASN A 17 11.60 5.55 -9.78
C ASN A 17 12.97 5.37 -9.12
N ILE A 18 14.05 5.71 -9.84
CA ILE A 18 15.40 5.75 -9.27
C ILE A 18 15.45 6.79 -8.14
N VAL A 19 14.93 8.00 -8.37
CA VAL A 19 14.83 9.05 -7.33
C VAL A 19 13.98 8.58 -6.15
N MET A 20 12.86 7.87 -6.39
CA MET A 20 12.07 7.29 -5.30
C MET A 20 12.83 6.25 -4.49
N MET A 21 13.54 5.33 -5.15
CA MET A 21 14.35 4.31 -4.47
C MET A 21 15.51 4.94 -3.68
N GLN A 22 16.15 5.97 -4.22
CA GLN A 22 17.20 6.72 -3.54
C GLN A 22 16.65 7.44 -2.30
N GLY A 23 15.52 8.15 -2.43
CA GLY A 23 14.87 8.81 -1.29
C GLY A 23 14.48 7.85 -0.17
N VAL A 24 13.95 6.67 -0.50
CA VAL A 24 13.61 5.62 0.49
C VAL A 24 14.87 5.05 1.14
N THR A 25 15.95 4.89 0.36
CA THR A 25 17.26 4.44 0.89
C THR A 25 17.85 5.47 1.83
N SER A 26 17.73 6.77 1.53
CA SER A 26 18.19 7.86 2.40
C SER A 26 17.39 7.97 3.71
N LEU A 27 16.16 7.44 3.75
CA LEU A 27 15.37 7.34 4.99
C LEU A 27 15.68 6.09 5.81
N CYS A 28 16.40 5.11 5.24
CA CYS A 28 16.77 3.91 5.95
C CYS A 28 18.05 4.12 6.77
N PRO A 29 18.00 3.98 8.10
CA PRO A 29 19.16 4.21 8.98
C PRO A 29 20.27 3.16 8.83
N SER A 30 19.99 2.06 8.15
CA SER A 30 20.97 1.02 7.80
C SER A 30 21.76 1.32 6.52
N SER A 31 21.44 2.40 5.79
CA SER A 31 22.11 2.75 4.54
C SER A 31 23.30 3.69 4.77
N SER A 32 24.31 3.61 3.92
CA SER A 32 25.49 4.50 3.94
C SER A 32 25.18 5.95 3.54
N SER A 33 23.96 6.21 3.05
CA SER A 33 23.48 7.51 2.55
C SER A 33 22.31 8.05 3.40
N PHE A 34 22.29 7.71 4.69
CA PHE A 34 21.24 8.10 5.62
C PHE A 34 21.16 9.63 5.77
N LEU A 35 19.95 10.19 5.60
CA LEU A 35 19.63 11.62 5.64
C LEU A 35 20.39 12.48 4.63
N ASP A 36 20.64 11.95 3.42
CA ASP A 36 21.15 12.77 2.32
C ASP A 36 20.13 13.83 1.90
N GLU A 37 20.50 15.11 2.07
CA GLU A 37 19.61 16.24 1.86
C GLU A 37 19.15 16.35 0.40
N ASP A 38 20.05 16.13 -0.56
CA ASP A 38 19.75 16.25 -1.98
C ASP A 38 18.75 15.19 -2.46
N SER A 39 18.96 13.93 -2.04
CA SER A 39 18.06 12.82 -2.36
C SER A 39 16.68 12.99 -1.70
N LEU A 40 16.63 13.48 -0.47
CA LEU A 40 15.39 13.74 0.26
C LEU A 40 14.60 14.92 -0.30
N VAL A 41 15.28 15.99 -0.72
CA VAL A 41 14.64 17.14 -1.36
C VAL A 41 14.10 16.75 -2.74
N ALA A 42 14.83 15.93 -3.50
CA ALA A 42 14.33 15.39 -4.77
C ALA A 42 13.08 14.52 -4.56
N PHE A 43 13.06 13.69 -3.52
CA PHE A 43 11.90 12.88 -3.13
C PHE A 43 10.72 13.76 -2.67
N ALA A 44 10.98 14.75 -1.82
CA ALA A 44 9.99 15.69 -1.29
C ALA A 44 9.27 16.46 -2.40
N LYS A 45 10.02 16.89 -3.43
CA LYS A 45 9.47 17.56 -4.62
C LYS A 45 8.47 16.68 -5.38
N LEU A 46 8.69 15.37 -5.43
CA LEU A 46 7.76 14.45 -6.10
C LEU A 46 6.41 14.34 -5.37
N PHE A 47 6.39 14.53 -4.05
CA PHE A 47 5.19 14.40 -3.21
C PHE A 47 4.63 15.74 -2.70
N ASN A 48 5.07 16.85 -3.31
CA ASN A 48 4.63 18.22 -2.99
C ASN A 48 4.76 18.56 -1.48
N VAL A 49 5.86 18.09 -0.87
CA VAL A 49 6.24 18.35 0.53
C VAL A 49 7.02 19.66 0.59
N ASN A 50 6.90 20.44 1.67
CA ASN A 50 7.63 21.70 1.81
C ASN A 50 9.12 21.42 2.02
N THR A 51 9.93 21.68 0.99
CA THR A 51 11.37 21.40 0.99
C THR A 51 12.15 22.26 1.97
N ASP A 52 11.71 23.49 2.25
CA ASP A 52 12.42 24.40 3.14
C ASP A 52 12.21 24.01 4.61
N CYS A 53 10.98 23.67 4.98
CA CYS A 53 10.67 23.12 6.31
C CYS A 53 11.36 21.77 6.52
N LEU A 54 11.36 20.89 5.50
CA LEU A 54 12.01 19.59 5.57
C LEU A 54 13.51 19.69 5.84
N ARG A 55 14.21 20.63 5.19
CA ARG A 55 15.66 20.84 5.41
C ARG A 55 15.97 21.20 6.86
N CYS A 56 15.19 22.11 7.43
CA CYS A 56 15.31 22.50 8.83
C CYS A 56 15.03 21.33 9.79
N GLU A 57 14.00 20.54 9.48
CA GLU A 57 13.63 19.35 10.25
C GLU A 57 14.73 18.28 10.18
N ILE A 58 15.30 18.01 9.00
CA ILE A 58 16.42 17.06 8.79
C ILE A 58 17.65 17.49 9.59
N ALA A 59 18.04 18.77 9.50
CA ALA A 59 19.18 19.28 10.25
C ALA A 59 18.97 19.09 11.76
N THR A 60 17.81 19.52 12.27
CA THR A 60 17.47 19.37 13.69
C THR A 60 17.46 17.91 14.13
N PHE A 61 16.90 17.02 13.31
CA PHE A 61 16.86 15.59 13.56
C PHE A 61 18.26 14.96 13.58
N HIS A 62 19.14 15.38 12.67
CA HIS A 62 20.54 14.95 12.64
C HIS A 62 21.30 15.37 13.91
N HIS A 63 21.04 16.58 14.42
CA HIS A 63 21.58 17.02 15.71
C HIS A 63 21.02 16.20 16.89
N LEU A 64 19.74 15.82 16.87
CA LEU A 64 19.14 14.97 17.90
C LEU A 64 19.72 13.56 17.91
N LEU A 65 19.96 12.98 16.72
CA LEU A 65 20.58 11.67 16.58
C LEU A 65 22.05 11.66 17.03
N LYS A 66 22.82 12.69 16.69
CA LYS A 66 24.20 12.85 17.17
C LYS A 66 24.33 12.99 18.69
N ARG A 67 23.27 13.45 19.37
CA ARG A 67 23.24 13.62 20.83
C ARG A 67 22.89 12.33 21.57
N LYS A 68 22.30 11.34 20.90
CA LYS A 68 21.99 10.02 21.46
C LYS A 68 23.11 9.01 21.18
N ASP A 69 23.30 8.06 22.09
CA ASP A 69 24.23 6.94 21.88
C ASP A 69 23.87 6.11 20.64
N LYS A 70 24.90 5.54 20.00
CA LYS A 70 24.77 4.76 18.74
C LYS A 70 23.83 3.55 18.86
N GLU A 71 23.54 3.08 20.08
CA GLU A 71 22.67 1.93 20.32
C GLU A 71 21.17 2.24 20.19
N ASP A 72 20.77 3.50 20.39
CA ASP A 72 19.36 3.93 20.35
C ASP A 72 18.97 4.53 18.98
N HIS A 73 19.82 4.34 17.97
CA HIS A 73 19.48 4.70 16.60
C HIS A 73 18.39 3.76 16.09
N PRO A 74 17.34 4.29 15.45
CA PRO A 74 16.35 3.42 14.81
C PRO A 74 17.09 2.56 13.79
N LYS A 75 16.87 1.23 13.80
CA LYS A 75 17.54 0.28 12.89
C LYS A 75 16.72 0.00 11.63
N GLY A 76 15.51 0.57 11.55
CA GLY A 76 14.62 0.39 10.41
C GLY A 76 13.61 1.53 10.26
N LEU A 77 13.05 1.64 9.06
CA LEU A 77 12.10 2.70 8.68
C LEU A 77 10.84 2.70 9.56
N LEU A 78 10.36 1.54 9.99
CA LEU A 78 9.21 1.41 10.90
C LEU A 78 9.53 1.93 12.31
N GLN A 79 10.73 1.66 12.82
CA GLN A 79 11.15 2.16 14.13
C GLN A 79 11.35 3.69 14.09
N MET A 80 11.85 4.20 12.96
CA MET A 80 11.92 5.64 12.70
C MET A 80 10.53 6.28 12.63
N LEU A 81 9.56 5.61 11.97
CA LEU A 81 8.18 6.09 11.93
C LEU A 81 7.58 6.17 13.34
N SER A 82 7.67 5.12 14.15
CA SER A 82 7.16 5.13 15.53
C SER A 82 7.84 6.20 16.39
N TYR A 83 9.13 6.45 16.19
CA TYR A 83 9.83 7.53 16.89
C TYR A 83 9.33 8.91 16.48
N LEU A 84 9.18 9.14 15.17
CA LEU A 84 8.64 10.40 14.64
C LEU A 84 7.17 10.62 15.01
N GLU A 85 6.40 9.55 15.19
CA GLU A 85 5.01 9.62 15.65
C GLU A 85 4.91 10.23 17.06
N THR A 86 5.87 9.96 17.94
CA THR A 86 5.96 10.62 19.27
C THR A 86 6.35 12.10 19.20
N LEU A 87 6.94 12.54 18.09
CA LEU A 87 7.44 13.90 17.87
C LEU A 87 6.73 14.61 16.71
N LYS A 88 5.50 14.18 16.40
CA LYS A 88 4.75 14.60 15.22
C LYS A 88 4.54 16.12 15.12
N GLU A 89 4.46 16.82 16.26
CA GLU A 89 4.29 18.28 16.30
C GLU A 89 5.56 19.04 15.90
N ALA A 90 6.74 18.46 16.11
CA ALA A 90 8.03 19.09 15.80
C ALA A 90 8.58 18.69 14.43
N PHE A 91 8.17 17.53 13.89
CA PHE A 91 8.71 16.95 12.65
C PHE A 91 7.60 16.51 11.68
N SER A 92 6.73 17.45 11.31
CA SER A 92 5.55 17.17 10.49
C SER A 92 5.89 16.73 9.07
N GLU A 93 6.88 17.37 8.42
CA GLU A 93 7.22 17.10 7.03
C GLU A 93 8.09 15.84 6.90
N LEU A 94 9.02 15.62 7.85
CA LEU A 94 9.81 14.40 7.95
C LEU A 94 8.94 13.19 8.26
N HIS A 95 7.99 13.30 9.20
CA HIS A 95 7.01 12.24 9.48
C HIS A 95 6.20 11.91 8.23
N ARG A 96 5.72 12.92 7.50
CA ARG A 96 4.95 12.73 6.27
C ARG A 96 5.76 12.01 5.19
N ILE A 97 7.02 12.37 5.00
CA ILE A 97 7.90 11.71 4.02
C ILE A 97 8.20 10.25 4.40
N VAL A 98 8.47 9.98 5.68
CA VAL A 98 8.69 8.62 6.18
C VAL A 98 7.43 7.78 6.04
N LEU A 99 6.26 8.35 6.33
CA LEU A 99 4.97 7.69 6.13
C LEU A 99 4.76 7.35 4.65
N ILE A 100 5.00 8.31 3.76
CA ILE A 100 4.92 8.08 2.31
C ILE A 100 5.86 6.94 1.92
N ALA A 101 7.13 6.97 2.35
CA ALA A 101 8.11 5.92 2.06
C ALA A 101 7.65 4.54 2.56
N CYS A 102 7.02 4.45 3.75
CA CYS A 102 6.44 3.21 4.26
C CYS A 102 5.23 2.72 3.45
N THR A 103 4.45 3.63 2.86
CA THR A 103 3.27 3.29 2.04
C THR A 103 3.61 3.01 0.58
N LEU A 104 4.79 3.44 0.11
CA LEU A 104 5.20 3.17 -1.25
C LEU A 104 5.54 1.68 -1.39
N PRO A 105 5.01 1.00 -2.42
CA PRO A 105 5.44 -0.35 -2.77
C PRO A 105 6.80 -0.25 -3.49
N VAL A 106 7.86 0.07 -2.73
CA VAL A 106 9.23 0.20 -3.26
C VAL A 106 9.79 -1.18 -3.58
N SER A 107 9.26 -2.24 -2.94
CA SER A 107 9.70 -3.61 -3.18
C SER A 107 8.77 -4.35 -4.14
N SER A 108 9.34 -4.86 -5.24
CA SER A 108 8.66 -5.82 -6.11
C SER A 108 8.24 -7.09 -5.38
N ALA A 109 8.82 -7.38 -4.20
CA ALA A 109 8.53 -8.56 -3.42
C ALA A 109 7.08 -8.62 -2.93
N GLU A 110 6.40 -7.49 -2.69
CA GLU A 110 4.97 -7.50 -2.36
C GLU A 110 4.10 -7.81 -3.58
N CYS A 111 4.42 -7.21 -4.73
CA CYS A 111 3.77 -7.58 -5.98
C CYS A 111 4.01 -9.05 -6.32
N GLU A 112 5.23 -9.55 -6.18
CA GLU A 112 5.61 -10.95 -6.42
C GLU A 112 4.93 -11.91 -5.44
N ARG A 113 4.79 -11.53 -4.17
CA ARG A 113 3.96 -12.26 -3.20
C ARG A 113 2.49 -12.30 -3.63
N ASN A 114 1.93 -11.17 -4.05
CA ASN A 114 0.55 -11.09 -4.53
C ASN A 114 0.34 -11.91 -5.81
N PHE A 115 1.28 -11.90 -6.76
CA PHE A 115 1.25 -12.75 -7.95
C PHE A 115 1.43 -14.24 -7.63
N SER A 116 2.24 -14.58 -6.63
CA SER A 116 2.37 -15.95 -6.14
C SER A 116 1.06 -16.45 -5.52
N SER A 117 0.41 -15.62 -4.70
CA SER A 117 -0.95 -15.88 -4.20
C SER A 117 -1.96 -15.99 -5.34
N MET A 118 -1.87 -15.13 -6.36
CA MET A 118 -2.70 -15.20 -7.56
C MET A 118 -2.52 -16.54 -8.27
N LYS A 119 -1.28 -17.04 -8.36
CA LYS A 119 -0.96 -18.34 -8.99
C LYS A 119 -1.60 -19.51 -8.24
N LEU A 120 -1.74 -19.43 -6.92
CA LEU A 120 -2.46 -20.44 -6.12
C LEU A 120 -3.99 -20.35 -6.30
N ILE A 121 -4.53 -19.14 -6.43
CA ILE A 121 -5.97 -18.92 -6.65
C ILE A 121 -6.37 -19.34 -8.07
N LYS A 122 -5.53 -19.01 -9.05
CA LYS A 122 -5.63 -19.34 -10.47
C LYS A 122 -4.81 -20.61 -10.76
N ASN A 123 -5.33 -21.76 -10.34
CA ASN A 123 -4.78 -23.05 -10.78
C ASN A 123 -5.12 -23.31 -12.26
N GLU A 124 -4.26 -24.07 -12.94
CA GLU A 124 -4.40 -24.44 -14.38
C GLU A 124 -5.80 -25.01 -14.73
N LEU A 125 -6.43 -25.72 -13.78
CA LEU A 125 -7.78 -26.29 -13.91
C LEU A 125 -8.92 -25.25 -13.82
N ARG A 126 -8.64 -24.00 -13.41
CA ARG A 126 -9.61 -22.90 -13.25
C ARG A 126 -9.41 -21.77 -14.26
N SER A 127 -8.69 -22.03 -15.36
CA SER A 127 -8.32 -21.03 -16.37
C SER A 127 -9.50 -20.34 -17.09
N VAL A 128 -10.72 -20.89 -16.98
CA VAL A 128 -11.96 -20.37 -17.62
C VAL A 128 -12.79 -19.46 -16.68
N MET A 129 -12.26 -19.08 -15.51
CA MET A 129 -12.93 -18.17 -14.59
C MET A 129 -13.10 -16.76 -15.19
N LYS A 130 -14.30 -16.16 -15.04
CA LYS A 130 -14.54 -14.74 -15.34
C LYS A 130 -13.71 -13.83 -14.43
N GLN A 131 -13.20 -12.73 -14.97
CA GLN A 131 -12.34 -11.77 -14.26
C GLN A 131 -12.97 -11.27 -12.94
N GLU A 132 -14.26 -10.96 -12.94
CA GLU A 132 -14.99 -10.49 -11.76
C GLU A 132 -14.91 -11.46 -10.56
N ARG A 133 -15.00 -12.77 -10.85
CA ARG A 133 -14.88 -13.82 -9.82
C ARG A 133 -13.44 -13.98 -9.34
N LEU A 134 -12.47 -13.78 -10.24
CA LEU A 134 -11.05 -13.80 -9.88
C LEU A 134 -10.71 -12.65 -8.95
N ASP A 135 -11.13 -11.44 -9.29
CA ASP A 135 -10.88 -10.23 -8.50
C ASP A 135 -11.49 -10.36 -7.09
N SER A 136 -12.72 -10.88 -7.01
CA SER A 136 -13.41 -11.15 -5.74
C SER A 136 -12.65 -12.17 -4.86
N LEU A 137 -12.18 -13.28 -5.46
CA LEU A 137 -11.37 -14.28 -4.74
C LEU A 137 -10.01 -13.74 -4.34
N MET A 138 -9.41 -12.90 -5.16
CA MET A 138 -8.12 -12.29 -4.88
C MET A 138 -8.22 -11.32 -3.69
N MET A 139 -9.29 -10.53 -3.63
CA MET A 139 -9.60 -9.67 -2.48
C MET A 139 -9.73 -10.48 -1.18
N LEU A 140 -10.43 -11.62 -1.22
CA LEU A 140 -10.55 -12.52 -0.08
C LEU A 140 -9.19 -13.15 0.29
N GLY A 141 -8.35 -13.48 -0.68
CA GLY A 141 -7.02 -14.05 -0.46
C GLY A 141 -6.02 -13.05 0.11
N ILE A 142 -6.03 -11.79 -0.34
CA ILE A 142 -5.18 -10.72 0.20
C ILE A 142 -5.60 -10.40 1.64
N HIS A 143 -6.90 -10.37 1.91
CA HIS A 143 -7.46 -10.11 3.24
C HIS A 143 -7.79 -11.39 4.01
N ARG A 144 -7.03 -12.47 3.82
CA ARG A 144 -7.30 -13.78 4.43
C ARG A 144 -7.51 -13.72 5.94
N GLU A 145 -6.70 -12.93 6.65
CA GLU A 145 -6.80 -12.77 8.11
C GLU A 145 -8.12 -12.11 8.55
N ARG A 146 -8.68 -11.21 7.72
CA ARG A 146 -10.01 -10.63 7.96
C ARG A 146 -11.11 -11.61 7.56
N GLY A 147 -10.88 -12.38 6.50
CA GLY A 147 -11.78 -13.44 6.02
C GLY A 147 -11.93 -14.59 7.01
N GLU A 148 -10.88 -14.95 7.76
CA GLU A 148 -10.97 -15.97 8.82
C GLU A 148 -11.82 -15.54 10.01
N LYS A 149 -11.94 -14.23 10.24
CA LYS A 149 -12.77 -13.63 11.30
C LYS A 149 -14.21 -13.37 10.84
N LEU A 150 -14.51 -13.60 9.55
CA LEU A 150 -15.86 -13.45 9.01
C LEU A 150 -16.69 -14.68 9.35
N ASP A 151 -17.81 -14.45 10.02
CA ASP A 151 -18.79 -15.48 10.28
C ASP A 151 -19.60 -15.76 9.00
N LEU A 152 -19.35 -16.94 8.42
CA LEU A 152 -19.98 -17.38 7.17
C LEU A 152 -21.49 -17.52 7.32
N ASP A 153 -21.99 -17.90 8.50
CA ASP A 153 -23.42 -18.10 8.73
C ASP A 153 -24.16 -16.77 8.66
N ASN A 154 -23.58 -15.72 9.25
CA ASN A 154 -24.11 -14.36 9.16
C ASN A 154 -24.10 -13.81 7.73
N VAL A 155 -23.10 -14.15 6.92
CA VAL A 155 -23.04 -13.75 5.50
C VAL A 155 -24.13 -14.45 4.70
N VAL A 156 -24.35 -15.75 4.94
CA VAL A 156 -25.40 -16.53 4.27
C VAL A 156 -26.78 -16.01 4.66
N ASP A 157 -27.03 -15.74 5.94
CA ASP A 157 -28.31 -15.19 6.42
C ASP A 157 -28.59 -13.80 5.83
N SER A 158 -27.55 -12.97 5.73
CA SER A 158 -27.66 -11.66 5.07
C SER A 158 -28.01 -11.83 3.59
N TYR A 159 -27.34 -12.75 2.88
CA TYR A 159 -27.62 -13.04 1.48
C TYR A 159 -29.05 -13.55 1.27
N ILE A 160 -29.54 -14.46 2.13
CA ILE A 160 -30.91 -14.98 2.08
C ILE A 160 -31.93 -13.87 2.31
N LYS A 161 -31.68 -12.94 3.25
CA LYS A 161 -32.53 -11.75 3.47
C LYS A 161 -32.59 -10.86 2.23
N TYR A 162 -31.44 -10.57 1.60
CA TYR A 162 -31.38 -9.78 0.37
C TYR A 162 -32.16 -10.46 -0.77
N VAL A 163 -31.98 -11.76 -0.98
CA VAL A 163 -32.67 -12.51 -2.04
C VAL A 163 -34.18 -12.58 -1.78
N SER A 164 -34.60 -12.81 -0.53
CA SER A 164 -36.02 -12.81 -0.15
C SER A 164 -36.66 -11.44 -0.37
N MET A 165 -35.97 -10.36 0.00
CA MET A 165 -36.43 -8.98 -0.24
C MET A 165 -36.56 -8.69 -1.74
N TYR A 166 -35.59 -9.08 -2.57
CA TYR A 166 -35.66 -8.94 -4.03
C TYR A 166 -36.82 -9.75 -4.63
N SER A 167 -37.05 -10.97 -4.13
CA SER A 167 -38.18 -11.81 -4.55
C SER A 167 -39.53 -11.14 -4.23
N LEU A 168 -39.68 -10.58 -3.03
CA LEU A 168 -40.87 -9.83 -2.61
C LEU A 168 -41.08 -8.57 -3.45
N ILE A 169 -40.02 -7.81 -3.73
CA ILE A 169 -40.09 -6.61 -4.58
C ILE A 169 -40.47 -6.99 -6.02
N SER A 170 -39.86 -8.04 -6.60
CA SER A 170 -40.21 -8.49 -7.95
C SER A 170 -41.66 -9.01 -8.06
N THR A 171 -42.16 -9.64 -6.99
CA THR A 171 -43.53 -10.14 -6.91
C THR A 171 -44.53 -8.98 -6.77
N LEU A 172 -44.21 -7.97 -5.95
CA LEU A 172 -45.01 -6.75 -5.83
C LEU A 172 -45.10 -5.97 -7.15
N ILE A 173 -43.99 -5.84 -7.89
CA ILE A 173 -43.96 -5.21 -9.23
C ILE A 173 -44.81 -6.01 -10.23
N ARG A 174 -44.78 -7.34 -10.19
CA ARG A 174 -45.65 -8.20 -11.03
C ARG A 174 -47.13 -8.08 -10.69
N ILE A 175 -47.48 -7.91 -9.42
CA ILE A 175 -48.88 -7.77 -8.99
C ILE A 175 -49.42 -6.39 -9.38
N THR A 176 -48.61 -5.33 -9.28
CA THR A 176 -49.02 -3.98 -9.70
C THR A 176 -49.16 -3.89 -11.22
N THR A 177 -48.24 -4.44 -12.01
CA THR A 177 -48.37 -4.44 -13.48
C THR A 177 -49.56 -5.24 -14.02
N LYS A 178 -50.03 -6.28 -13.31
CA LYS A 178 -51.28 -7.00 -13.64
C LYS A 178 -52.57 -6.28 -13.22
N LYS A 179 -52.50 -5.28 -12.33
CA LYS A 179 -53.67 -4.53 -11.84
C LYS A 179 -53.99 -3.28 -12.69
N PHE A 180 -53.13 -2.95 -13.64
CA PHE A 180 -53.24 -1.79 -14.54
C PHE A 180 -53.41 -2.19 -16.02
N ALA A 181 -53.76 -3.45 -16.29
CA ALA A 181 -54.18 -3.98 -17.59
C ALA A 181 -55.59 -4.56 -17.45
#